data_AF-A0A946S6E4-F1
#
_entry.id   AF-A0A946S6E4-F1
#
_cell.length_a   1.000
_cell.length_b   1.000
_cell.length_c   1.000
_cell.angle_alpha   90.00
_cell.angle_beta   90.00
_cell.angle_gamma   90.00
#
_symmetry.space_group_name_H-M   'P 1'
#
loop_
_entity.id
_entity.type
_entity.pdbx_description
1 polymer ?
#
loop_
_entity_poly.entity_id
_entity_poly.type
_entity_poly.pdbx_seq_one_letter_code
_entity_poly.pdbx_strand_id
1 'polypeptide(L)'
;MELRFFLFNVFAVLGILSCSFANAQYSLVVETEPSVSTEMLRYQVYLKFENSTDRLSAIYGTDLDHMWIEAPEGVFNSPFNGGWSAAGMNAQFFAAMPTLEDDSYGTINLTTSAIHSPEGSQDPMMVEDRGSPWATFFTENGATRLDINTLIGGSWFALKSASNGLPDKNNRILIAQITTSGSLSGEINAQIFPLGNGKNSKKVKFTFDGVGETNGVEILR
;
A
#
# COMPACT_ATOMS: atom_id res chain seq x y z
N MET A 1 2.82 48.38 -59.08
CA MET A 1 1.95 48.83 -57.99
C MET A 1 1.81 47.66 -57.04
N GLU A 2 2.46 47.75 -55.87
CA GLU A 2 2.23 47.01 -54.60
C GLU A 2 2.25 45.46 -54.66
N LEU A 3 2.85 44.68 -53.77
CA LEU A 3 3.08 44.84 -52.34
C LEU A 3 4.15 43.81 -51.90
N ARG A 4 5.12 44.22 -51.09
CA ARG A 4 6.17 43.35 -50.52
C ARG A 4 5.65 42.68 -49.25
N PHE A 5 5.69 41.36 -49.15
CA PHE A 5 5.52 40.64 -47.87
C PHE A 5 6.88 40.16 -47.37
N PHE A 6 7.29 40.66 -46.21
CA PHE A 6 8.45 40.22 -45.44
C PHE A 6 8.01 39.02 -44.58
N LEU A 7 8.60 37.84 -44.79
CA LEU A 7 8.44 36.69 -43.88
C LEU A 7 9.73 36.53 -43.07
N PHE A 8 9.64 36.84 -41.77
CA PHE A 8 10.65 36.49 -40.77
C PHE A 8 10.45 35.01 -40.39
N ASN A 9 11.40 34.15 -40.73
CA ASN A 9 11.45 32.78 -40.21
C ASN A 9 12.11 32.79 -38.83
N VAL A 10 11.31 32.61 -37.78
CA VAL A 10 11.80 32.30 -36.43
C VAL A 10 11.98 30.78 -36.34
N PHE A 11 13.23 30.33 -36.30
CA PHE A 11 13.55 28.95 -35.95
C PHE A 11 13.41 28.80 -34.42
N ALA A 12 12.30 28.22 -33.97
CA ALA A 12 12.16 27.73 -32.60
C ALA A 12 12.84 26.37 -32.49
N VAL A 13 14.02 26.34 -31.85
CA VAL A 13 14.68 25.09 -31.43
C VAL A 13 13.91 24.56 -30.22
N LEU A 14 13.09 23.53 -30.43
CA LEU A 14 12.43 22.79 -29.36
C LEU A 14 13.50 21.92 -28.67
N GLY A 15 14.03 22.40 -27.55
CA GLY A 15 14.88 21.60 -26.69
C GLY A 15 14.05 20.47 -26.07
N ILE A 16 14.27 19.24 -26.52
CA ILE A 16 13.73 18.05 -25.85
C ILE A 16 14.47 17.94 -24.52
N LEU A 17 13.82 18.36 -23.45
CA LEU A 17 14.24 18.07 -22.08
C LEU A 17 14.01 16.56 -21.89
N SER A 18 15.05 15.75 -22.12
CA SER A 18 15.02 14.36 -21.68
C SER A 18 15.10 14.36 -20.16
N CYS A 19 13.94 14.42 -19.50
CA CYS A 19 13.83 14.11 -18.09
C CYS A 19 14.13 12.62 -17.95
N SER A 20 15.37 12.29 -17.60
CA SER A 20 15.74 10.93 -17.23
C SER A 20 14.96 10.59 -15.96
N PHE A 21 13.81 9.93 -16.08
CA PHE A 21 13.19 9.25 -14.96
C PHE A 21 14.19 8.18 -14.52
N ALA A 22 14.86 8.39 -13.40
CA ALA A 22 15.45 7.27 -12.69
C ALA A 22 14.28 6.35 -12.33
N ASN A 23 14.22 5.15 -12.93
CA ASN A 23 13.25 4.15 -12.52
C ASN A 23 13.56 3.81 -11.06
N ALA A 24 12.61 4.09 -10.16
CA ALA A 24 12.75 3.71 -8.76
C ALA A 24 12.72 2.18 -8.65
N GLN A 25 13.56 1.61 -7.78
CA GLN A 25 13.61 0.15 -7.57
C GLN A 25 12.29 -0.40 -6.99
N TYR A 26 11.53 0.47 -6.33
CA TYR A 26 10.26 0.17 -5.69
C TYR A 26 9.27 1.30 -5.97
N SER A 27 8.01 0.94 -6.20
CA SER A 27 6.89 1.88 -6.31
C SER A 27 5.71 1.39 -5.47
N LEU A 28 4.80 2.30 -5.16
CA LEU A 28 3.51 1.98 -4.55
C LEU A 28 2.43 2.15 -5.63
N VAL A 29 1.55 1.16 -5.74
CA VAL A 29 0.46 1.15 -6.71
C VAL A 29 -0.85 1.07 -5.94
N VAL A 30 -1.74 2.02 -6.19
CA VAL A 30 -3.10 2.03 -5.66
C VAL A 30 -4.07 1.80 -6.81
N GLU A 31 -4.87 0.75 -6.70
CA GLU A 31 -5.94 0.40 -7.65
C GLU A 31 -7.28 0.38 -6.91
N THR A 32 -8.39 0.54 -7.64
CA THR A 32 -9.73 0.43 -7.06
C THR A 32 -10.57 -0.60 -7.79
N GLU A 33 -11.40 -1.31 -7.04
CA GLU A 33 -12.47 -2.14 -7.58
C GLU A 33 -13.80 -1.84 -6.85
N PRO A 34 -14.96 -2.07 -7.49
CA PRO A 34 -16.24 -1.95 -6.81
C PRO A 34 -16.32 -2.87 -5.60
N SER A 35 -16.90 -2.40 -4.51
CA SER A 35 -17.26 -3.26 -3.40
C SER A 35 -18.37 -4.24 -3.78
N VAL A 36 -18.43 -5.37 -3.07
CA VAL A 36 -19.40 -6.43 -3.35
C VAL A 36 -20.80 -6.04 -2.87
N SER A 37 -20.88 -5.34 -1.73
CA SER A 37 -22.14 -5.18 -0.99
C SER A 37 -22.42 -3.76 -0.50
N THR A 38 -21.48 -2.81 -0.61
CA THR A 38 -21.59 -1.49 0.06
C THR A 38 -21.73 -0.29 -0.88
N GLU A 39 -21.75 -0.49 -2.20
CA GLU A 39 -21.70 0.60 -3.21
C GLU A 39 -20.52 1.56 -3.04
N MET A 40 -19.43 1.08 -2.43
CA MET A 40 -18.18 1.81 -2.17
C MET A 40 -17.08 1.34 -3.13
N LEU A 41 -15.88 1.90 -2.98
CA LEU A 41 -14.67 1.41 -3.64
C LEU A 41 -13.79 0.67 -2.65
N ARG A 42 -13.25 -0.47 -3.08
CA ARG A 42 -12.15 -1.15 -2.40
C ARG A 42 -10.85 -0.70 -3.04
N TYR A 43 -10.05 0.04 -2.29
CA TYR A 43 -8.69 0.39 -2.65
C TYR A 43 -7.77 -0.79 -2.34
N GLN A 44 -7.06 -1.27 -3.37
CA GLN A 44 -6.02 -2.27 -3.25
C GLN A 44 -4.66 -1.57 -3.30
N VAL A 45 -3.94 -1.58 -2.18
CA VAL A 45 -2.65 -0.90 -2.03
C VAL A 45 -1.53 -1.92 -2.13
N TYR A 46 -0.70 -1.78 -3.16
CA TYR A 46 0.41 -2.68 -3.45
C TYR A 46 1.76 -1.98 -3.33
N LEU A 47 2.78 -2.72 -2.90
CA LEU A 47 4.17 -2.39 -3.23
C LEU A 47 4.60 -3.19 -4.46
N LYS A 48 5.23 -2.53 -5.42
CA LYS A 48 5.74 -3.14 -6.65
C LYS A 48 7.27 -3.12 -6.63
N PHE A 49 7.84 -4.23 -7.09
CA PHE A 49 9.26 -4.54 -7.01
C PHE A 49 9.81 -4.76 -8.41
N GLU A 50 11.04 -4.31 -8.66
CA GLU A 50 11.75 -4.66 -9.91
C GLU A 50 12.25 -6.11 -9.92
N ASN A 51 12.49 -6.69 -8.73
CA ASN A 51 13.03 -8.04 -8.57
C ASN A 51 12.09 -8.92 -7.72
N SER A 52 11.66 -10.04 -8.29
CA SER A 52 10.76 -11.01 -7.64
C SER A 52 11.39 -11.73 -6.44
N THR A 53 12.70 -11.57 -6.20
CA THR A 53 13.42 -12.14 -5.05
C THR A 53 13.63 -11.13 -3.93
N ASP A 54 13.31 -9.85 -4.15
CA ASP A 54 13.22 -8.87 -3.07
C ASP A 54 12.05 -9.26 -2.16
N ARG A 55 12.21 -9.03 -0.86
CA ARG A 55 11.22 -9.43 0.15
C ARG A 55 10.74 -8.24 0.93
N LEU A 56 9.43 -8.10 1.07
CA LEU A 56 8.87 -7.20 2.07
C LEU A 56 9.04 -7.84 3.45
N SER A 57 9.70 -7.11 4.35
CA SER A 57 9.82 -7.52 5.76
C SER A 57 8.69 -6.93 6.58
N ALA A 58 8.46 -5.63 6.45
CA ALA A 58 7.53 -4.90 7.29
C ALA A 58 7.00 -3.63 6.61
N ILE A 59 5.78 -3.25 6.96
CA ILE A 59 5.28 -1.89 6.88
C ILE A 59 5.39 -1.29 8.27
N TYR A 60 5.86 -0.05 8.39
CA TYR A 60 6.19 0.52 9.70
C TYR A 60 6.03 2.04 9.77
N GLY A 61 5.92 2.55 10.99
CA GLY A 61 6.05 3.97 11.30
C GLY A 61 6.68 4.20 12.67
N THR A 62 7.33 5.35 12.84
CA THR A 62 7.87 5.84 14.12
C THR A 62 7.79 7.37 14.17
N ASP A 63 8.23 7.97 15.27
CA ASP A 63 8.45 9.42 15.46
C ASP A 63 9.49 10.07 14.53
N LEU A 64 10.29 9.27 13.81
CA LEU A 64 11.28 9.75 12.86
C LEU A 64 10.91 9.41 11.42
N ASP A 65 10.20 8.30 11.22
CA ASP A 65 9.68 7.82 9.95
C ASP A 65 8.16 7.72 10.08
N HIS A 66 7.47 8.86 10.06
CA HIS A 66 6.02 8.92 10.25
C HIS A 66 5.32 8.14 9.13
N MET A 67 4.28 7.41 9.49
CA MET A 67 3.42 6.71 8.54
C MET A 67 1.97 7.07 8.84
N TRP A 68 1.18 7.33 7.80
CA TRP A 68 -0.24 7.59 7.94
C TRP A 68 -1.03 7.21 6.69
N ILE A 69 -2.31 6.90 6.89
CA ILE A 69 -3.30 6.69 5.83
C ILE A 69 -4.55 7.46 6.23
N GLU A 70 -5.17 8.16 5.29
CA GLU A 70 -6.36 8.98 5.52
C GLU A 70 -7.47 8.61 4.54
N ALA A 71 -8.64 8.36 5.09
CA ALA A 71 -9.91 8.11 4.41
C ALA A 71 -10.96 9.04 5.04
N PRO A 72 -11.12 10.29 4.55
CA PRO A 72 -11.95 11.31 5.20
C PRO A 72 -13.41 10.90 5.40
N GLU A 73 -13.94 10.09 4.49
CA GLU A 73 -15.31 9.55 4.53
C GLU A 73 -15.46 8.31 5.43
N GLY A 74 -14.39 7.91 6.11
CA GLY A 74 -14.33 6.75 6.98
C GLY A 74 -14.16 5.44 6.20
N VAL A 75 -13.49 4.47 6.82
CA VAL A 75 -13.38 3.13 6.27
C VAL A 75 -14.60 2.27 6.58
N PHE A 76 -14.87 1.29 5.74
CA PHE A 76 -15.86 0.27 6.00
C PHE A 76 -15.25 -0.93 6.73
N ASN A 77 -15.93 -1.36 7.80
CA ASN A 77 -15.73 -2.63 8.48
C ASN A 77 -17.08 -3.18 8.93
N SER A 78 -17.41 -4.39 8.54
CA SER A 78 -18.66 -5.06 8.87
C SER A 78 -18.72 -5.42 10.36
N PRO A 79 -19.93 -5.63 10.92
CA PRO A 79 -20.08 -6.17 12.29
C PRO A 79 -19.47 -7.57 12.50
N PHE A 80 -19.05 -8.24 11.42
CA PHE A 80 -18.46 -9.57 11.45
C PHE A 80 -16.93 -9.56 11.32
N ASN A 81 -16.31 -8.37 11.26
CA ASN A 81 -14.87 -8.18 11.09
C ASN A 81 -14.07 -9.12 12.01
N GLY A 82 -13.21 -9.93 11.39
CA GLY A 82 -12.43 -10.96 12.07
C GLY A 82 -11.14 -10.43 12.72
N GLY A 83 -10.86 -9.14 12.61
CA GLY A 83 -9.65 -8.48 13.11
C GLY A 83 -9.04 -7.53 12.08
N TRP A 84 -7.90 -6.93 12.46
CA TRP A 84 -7.23 -5.87 11.69
C TRP A 84 -6.60 -6.32 10.36
N SER A 85 -6.47 -7.62 10.12
CA SER A 85 -5.70 -8.16 8.99
C SER A 85 -6.44 -9.19 8.17
N ALA A 86 -5.84 -9.55 7.02
CA ALA A 86 -6.31 -10.64 6.16
C ALA A 86 -6.50 -11.98 6.89
N ALA A 87 -5.92 -12.17 8.08
CA ALA A 87 -6.17 -13.34 8.92
C ALA A 87 -7.64 -13.48 9.34
N GLY A 88 -8.35 -12.35 9.47
CA GLY A 88 -9.79 -12.32 9.74
C GLY A 88 -10.65 -12.62 8.52
N MET A 89 -10.07 -12.61 7.32
CA MET A 89 -10.77 -12.88 6.07
C MET A 89 -10.84 -14.40 5.85
N ASN A 90 -12.06 -14.93 5.74
CA ASN A 90 -12.30 -16.33 5.43
C ASN A 90 -13.38 -16.46 4.36
N ALA A 91 -12.96 -16.90 3.17
CA ALA A 91 -13.84 -17.04 2.01
C ALA A 91 -15.03 -18.00 2.21
N GLN A 92 -14.96 -18.91 3.18
CA GLN A 92 -16.07 -19.81 3.50
C GLN A 92 -17.29 -19.07 4.07
N PHE A 93 -17.09 -17.87 4.65
CA PHE A 93 -18.19 -17.08 5.23
C PHE A 93 -18.82 -16.10 4.24
N PHE A 94 -18.19 -15.80 3.11
CA PHE A 94 -18.63 -14.76 2.18
C PHE A 94 -20.03 -15.01 1.61
N ALA A 95 -20.42 -16.27 1.38
CA ALA A 95 -21.78 -16.58 0.90
C ALA A 95 -22.88 -16.20 1.90
N ALA A 96 -22.60 -16.30 3.22
CA ALA A 96 -23.56 -15.97 4.28
C ALA A 96 -23.38 -14.53 4.80
N MET A 97 -22.19 -13.97 4.66
CA MET A 97 -21.80 -12.64 5.12
C MET A 97 -21.02 -11.90 4.00
N PRO A 98 -21.66 -11.51 2.88
CA PRO A 98 -20.96 -10.92 1.73
C PRO A 98 -20.22 -9.61 2.04
N THR A 99 -20.69 -8.87 3.05
CA THR A 99 -20.06 -7.63 3.49
C THR A 99 -18.66 -7.83 4.08
N LEU A 100 -18.29 -9.05 4.52
CA LEU A 100 -16.93 -9.35 4.96
C LEU A 100 -15.89 -9.17 3.85
N GLU A 101 -16.27 -9.38 2.59
CA GLU A 101 -15.36 -9.16 1.45
C GLU A 101 -14.97 -7.69 1.28
N ASP A 102 -15.77 -6.79 1.86
CA ASP A 102 -15.59 -5.35 1.79
C ASP A 102 -14.89 -4.79 3.02
N ASP A 103 -14.53 -5.62 4.01
CA ASP A 103 -13.80 -5.14 5.19
C ASP A 103 -12.42 -4.57 4.81
N SER A 104 -12.01 -3.56 5.57
CA SER A 104 -10.69 -2.95 5.43
C SER A 104 -9.69 -3.69 6.31
N TYR A 105 -8.54 -4.08 5.75
CA TYR A 105 -7.55 -4.86 6.48
C TYR A 105 -6.11 -4.58 6.01
N GLY A 106 -5.18 -4.72 6.96
CA GLY A 106 -3.74 -4.79 6.67
C GLY A 106 -3.33 -6.20 6.22
N THR A 107 -2.32 -6.30 5.37
CA THR A 107 -1.85 -7.61 4.90
C THR A 107 -0.40 -7.58 4.44
N ILE A 108 0.15 -8.77 4.16
CA ILE A 108 1.36 -8.96 3.36
C ILE A 108 1.05 -10.10 2.39
N ASN A 109 0.66 -9.72 1.18
CA ASN A 109 0.32 -10.59 0.05
C ASN A 109 -0.76 -11.66 0.32
N LEU A 110 -1.66 -11.42 1.28
CA LEU A 110 -2.79 -12.30 1.58
C LEU A 110 -4.12 -11.56 1.38
N THR A 111 -5.13 -12.28 0.87
CA THR A 111 -6.53 -11.83 0.79
C THR A 111 -7.47 -12.68 1.66
N THR A 112 -6.91 -13.67 2.35
CA THR A 112 -7.58 -14.62 3.25
C THR A 112 -6.54 -15.10 4.26
N SER A 113 -6.95 -15.78 5.33
CA SER A 113 -6.01 -16.36 6.30
C SER A 113 -4.96 -17.26 5.63
N ALA A 114 -3.75 -17.25 6.19
CA ALA A 114 -2.63 -18.03 5.71
C ALA A 114 -2.91 -19.54 5.62
N ILE A 115 -3.77 -20.09 6.49
CA ILE A 115 -4.16 -21.52 6.43
C ILE A 115 -4.93 -21.89 5.15
N HIS A 116 -5.54 -20.90 4.50
CA HIS A 116 -6.25 -21.05 3.22
C HIS A 116 -5.46 -20.51 2.03
N SER A 117 -4.18 -20.18 2.25
CA SER A 117 -3.28 -19.60 1.26
C SER A 117 -2.20 -20.61 0.84
N PRO A 118 -1.39 -20.32 -0.20
CA PRO A 118 -0.33 -21.22 -0.64
C PRO A 118 0.62 -21.64 0.49
N GLU A 119 1.25 -22.80 0.34
CA GLU A 119 2.16 -23.36 1.35
C GLU A 119 3.25 -22.36 1.79
N GLY A 120 3.55 -22.37 3.09
CA GLY A 120 4.52 -21.47 3.71
C GLY A 120 4.01 -20.05 3.96
N SER A 121 2.75 -19.74 3.62
CA SER A 121 2.14 -18.47 3.97
C SER A 121 2.03 -18.32 5.49
N GLN A 122 2.15 -17.10 5.99
CA GLN A 122 1.95 -16.78 7.40
C GLN A 122 1.11 -15.51 7.54
N ASP A 123 0.17 -15.52 8.48
CA ASP A 123 -0.64 -14.35 8.81
C ASP A 123 0.28 -13.23 9.30
N PRO A 124 0.01 -11.97 8.92
CA PRO A 124 0.85 -10.85 9.32
C PRO A 124 0.74 -10.65 10.84
N MET A 125 1.88 -10.37 11.46
CA MET A 125 2.00 -10.02 12.86
C MET A 125 2.05 -8.51 13.01
N MET A 126 1.76 -7.99 14.20
CA MET A 126 1.82 -6.55 14.46
C MET A 126 2.58 -6.18 15.74
N VAL A 127 3.13 -4.98 15.73
CA VAL A 127 3.55 -4.20 16.92
C VAL A 127 2.77 -2.89 16.89
N GLU A 128 2.31 -2.47 18.06
CA GLU A 128 1.50 -1.27 18.21
C GLU A 128 1.81 -0.58 19.54
N ASP A 129 1.91 0.75 19.49
CA ASP A 129 1.84 1.59 20.68
C ASP A 129 0.41 1.65 21.22
N ARG A 130 0.20 1.07 22.40
CA ARG A 130 -1.12 1.05 23.06
C ARG A 130 -1.63 2.44 23.42
N GLY A 131 -0.77 3.46 23.46
CA GLY A 131 -1.17 4.86 23.65
C GLY A 131 -1.71 5.53 22.38
N SER A 132 -1.47 4.95 21.21
CA SER A 132 -1.92 5.46 19.90
C SER A 132 -2.24 4.27 18.98
N PRO A 133 -3.35 3.55 19.21
CA PRO A 133 -3.64 2.31 18.50
C PRO A 133 -4.07 2.56 17.05
N TRP A 134 -3.26 2.11 16.11
CA TRP A 134 -3.47 2.24 14.67
C TRP A 134 -4.36 1.13 14.09
N ALA A 135 -4.44 -0.03 14.75
CA ALA A 135 -5.25 -1.17 14.30
C ALA A 135 -6.75 -0.84 14.33
N THR A 136 -7.15 0.18 15.09
CA THR A 136 -8.52 0.73 15.10
C THR A 136 -8.99 1.15 13.71
N PHE A 137 -8.07 1.62 12.85
CA PHE A 137 -8.38 1.92 11.46
C PHE A 137 -8.89 0.71 10.67
N PHE A 138 -8.55 -0.53 11.08
CA PHE A 138 -9.00 -1.75 10.42
C PHE A 138 -10.07 -2.51 11.20
N THR A 139 -10.42 -2.06 12.41
CA THR A 139 -11.42 -2.76 13.26
C THR A 139 -12.63 -1.90 13.59
N GLU A 140 -12.53 -0.58 13.47
CA GLU A 140 -13.62 0.35 13.72
C GLU A 140 -14.22 0.85 12.41
N ASN A 141 -15.51 0.61 12.21
CA ASN A 141 -16.24 1.15 11.07
C ASN A 141 -16.35 2.67 11.18
N GLY A 142 -16.01 3.37 10.10
CA GLY A 142 -16.00 4.83 10.04
C GLY A 142 -14.71 5.48 10.55
N ALA A 143 -13.69 4.72 10.93
CA ALA A 143 -12.38 5.28 11.26
C ALA A 143 -11.79 6.02 10.05
N THR A 144 -11.26 7.22 10.27
CA THR A 144 -10.85 8.11 9.17
C THR A 144 -9.35 8.18 8.97
N ARG A 145 -8.56 7.75 9.97
CA ARG A 145 -7.11 7.91 9.93
C ARG A 145 -6.39 6.78 10.64
N LEU A 146 -5.35 6.27 9.99
CA LEU A 146 -4.27 5.51 10.58
C LEU A 146 -3.08 6.45 10.75
N ASP A 147 -2.50 6.55 11.94
CA ASP A 147 -1.31 7.37 12.18
C ASP A 147 -0.33 6.62 13.10
N ILE A 148 0.92 6.53 12.68
CA ILE A 148 2.01 5.89 13.42
C ILE A 148 3.19 6.87 13.45
N ASN A 149 3.28 7.62 14.54
CA ASN A 149 4.21 8.74 14.71
C ASN A 149 4.84 8.80 16.11
N THR A 150 4.74 7.72 16.90
CA THR A 150 5.27 7.68 18.27
C THR A 150 6.65 7.05 18.31
N LEU A 151 7.37 7.27 19.42
CA LEU A 151 8.68 6.66 19.66
C LEU A 151 8.62 5.12 19.72
N ILE A 152 7.52 4.57 20.25
CA ILE A 152 7.28 3.12 20.22
C ILE A 152 6.96 2.69 18.79
N GLY A 153 6.20 3.52 18.08
CA GLY A 153 5.84 3.32 16.69
C GLY A 153 4.84 2.19 16.51
N GLY A 154 4.87 1.60 15.32
CA GLY A 154 3.95 0.56 14.93
C GLY A 154 4.42 -0.11 13.64
N SER A 155 4.03 -1.37 13.47
CA SER A 155 4.39 -2.14 12.30
C SER A 155 3.44 -3.32 12.13
N TRP A 156 3.15 -3.68 10.88
CA TRP A 156 2.78 -5.05 10.55
C TRP A 156 3.81 -5.69 9.64
N PHE A 157 4.11 -6.96 9.90
CA PHE A 157 5.25 -7.65 9.34
C PHE A 157 5.01 -9.15 9.17
N ALA A 158 5.81 -9.76 8.30
CA ALA A 158 5.85 -11.20 8.10
C ALA A 158 7.25 -11.70 8.41
N LEU A 159 7.36 -12.93 8.93
CA LEU A 159 8.68 -13.50 9.18
C LEU A 159 9.40 -13.79 7.86
N LYS A 160 10.73 -13.82 7.91
CA LYS A 160 11.58 -14.15 6.74
C LYS A 160 11.21 -15.50 6.10
N SER A 161 10.67 -16.44 6.88
CA SER A 161 10.22 -17.75 6.40
C SER A 161 8.91 -17.73 5.62
N ALA A 162 8.10 -16.67 5.76
CA ALA A 162 6.77 -16.59 5.19
C ALA A 162 6.84 -16.46 3.65
N SER A 163 6.23 -17.36 2.90
CA SER A 163 6.30 -17.32 1.42
C SER A 163 5.62 -16.07 0.84
N ASN A 164 4.57 -15.59 1.50
CA ASN A 164 3.83 -14.36 1.17
C ASN A 164 4.61 -13.05 1.36
N GLY A 165 5.83 -13.08 1.91
CA GLY A 165 6.73 -11.92 1.88
C GLY A 165 7.40 -11.67 0.53
N LEU A 166 7.21 -12.56 -0.46
CA LEU A 166 7.70 -12.40 -1.83
C LEU A 166 6.61 -11.83 -2.75
N PRO A 167 6.99 -11.07 -3.79
CA PRO A 167 6.08 -10.56 -4.79
C PRO A 167 5.29 -11.64 -5.53
N ASP A 168 4.08 -11.27 -5.95
CA ASP A 168 3.23 -12.06 -6.85
C ASP A 168 3.81 -12.13 -8.28
N LYS A 169 3.07 -12.77 -9.20
CA LYS A 169 3.44 -12.89 -10.61
C LYS A 169 3.60 -11.55 -11.36
N ASN A 170 3.06 -10.46 -10.81
CA ASN A 170 3.15 -9.11 -11.35
C ASN A 170 4.24 -8.29 -10.64
N ASN A 171 5.07 -8.95 -9.83
CA ASN A 171 6.02 -8.33 -8.92
C ASN A 171 5.38 -7.36 -7.91
N ARG A 172 4.16 -7.65 -7.44
CA ARG A 172 3.44 -6.84 -6.46
C ARG A 172 3.22 -7.61 -5.15
N ILE A 173 3.22 -6.89 -4.05
CA ILE A 173 2.81 -7.38 -2.73
C ILE A 173 1.64 -6.52 -2.29
N LEU A 174 0.46 -7.12 -2.11
CA LEU A 174 -0.68 -6.43 -1.47
C LEU A 174 -0.31 -6.12 -0.03
N ILE A 175 -0.51 -4.89 0.42
CA ILE A 175 -0.20 -4.47 1.79
C ILE A 175 -1.41 -3.99 2.58
N ALA A 176 -2.49 -3.59 1.89
CA ALA A 176 -3.78 -3.30 2.50
C ALA A 176 -4.91 -3.36 1.45
N GLN A 177 -6.09 -3.77 1.91
CA GLN A 177 -7.36 -3.46 1.25
C GLN A 177 -8.08 -2.43 2.12
N ILE A 178 -8.56 -1.33 1.54
CA ILE A 178 -9.27 -0.28 2.27
C ILE A 178 -10.54 0.06 1.52
N THR A 179 -11.68 -0.12 2.16
CA THR A 179 -12.98 0.18 1.56
C THR A 179 -13.49 1.50 2.09
N THR A 180 -13.80 2.43 1.20
CA THR A 180 -14.40 3.72 1.57
C THR A 180 -15.22 4.28 0.41
N SER A 181 -16.16 5.17 0.74
CA SER A 181 -16.99 5.87 -0.26
C SER A 181 -16.30 7.06 -0.91
N GLY A 182 -15.14 7.48 -0.37
CA GLY A 182 -14.45 8.67 -0.84
C GLY A 182 -12.97 8.44 -1.15
N SER A 183 -12.17 9.44 -0.80
CA SER A 183 -10.75 9.51 -1.20
C SER A 183 -9.85 8.72 -0.24
N LEU A 184 -8.68 8.32 -0.74
CA LEU A 184 -7.65 7.66 0.05
C LEU A 184 -6.30 8.30 -0.25
N SER A 185 -5.56 8.70 0.77
CA SER A 185 -4.20 9.24 0.64
C SER A 185 -3.31 8.77 1.78
N GLY A 186 -1.99 8.91 1.64
CA GLY A 186 -1.09 8.47 2.70
C GLY A 186 0.39 8.63 2.44
N GLU A 187 1.13 8.39 3.52
CA GLU A 187 2.58 8.16 3.53
C GLU A 187 2.84 6.79 4.17
N ILE A 188 3.40 5.86 3.41
CA ILE A 188 3.68 4.48 3.84
C ILE A 188 5.18 4.27 3.85
N ASN A 189 5.72 3.69 4.93
CA ASN A 189 7.12 3.26 4.98
C ASN A 189 7.22 1.73 5.00
N ALA A 190 8.15 1.20 4.21
CA ALA A 190 8.41 -0.23 4.10
C ALA A 190 9.87 -0.54 4.41
N GLN A 191 10.08 -1.68 5.09
CA GLN A 191 11.38 -2.32 5.19
C GLN A 191 11.45 -3.46 4.18
N ILE A 192 12.43 -3.38 3.28
CA ILE A 192 12.62 -4.33 2.19
C ILE A 192 13.97 -5.01 2.34
N PHE A 193 14.03 -6.32 2.09
CA PHE A 193 15.26 -7.09 2.04
C PHE A 193 15.60 -7.41 0.58
N PRO A 194 16.55 -6.69 -0.05
CA PRO A 194 16.99 -6.96 -1.41
C PRO A 194 17.51 -8.40 -1.52
N LEU A 195 17.04 -9.13 -2.54
CA LEU A 195 17.34 -10.55 -2.75
C LEU A 195 17.08 -11.44 -1.51
N GLY A 196 16.16 -11.00 -0.62
CA GLY A 196 15.86 -11.67 0.64
C GLY A 196 16.94 -11.57 1.72
N ASN A 197 17.98 -10.75 1.52
CA ASN A 197 19.07 -10.57 2.46
C ASN A 197 18.82 -9.39 3.41
N GLY A 198 18.38 -9.68 4.62
CA GLY A 198 18.14 -8.66 5.66
C GLY A 198 19.37 -7.86 6.10
N LYS A 199 20.60 -8.31 5.79
CA LYS A 199 21.81 -7.50 6.04
C LYS A 199 21.90 -6.27 5.14
N ASN A 200 21.21 -6.31 4.00
CA ASN A 200 21.15 -5.22 3.03
C ASN A 200 19.80 -4.49 3.11
N SER A 201 19.13 -4.54 4.27
CA SER A 201 17.78 -4.00 4.41
C SER A 201 17.71 -2.54 4.00
N LYS A 202 16.71 -2.20 3.21
CA LYS A 202 16.38 -0.84 2.81
C LYS A 202 15.11 -0.39 3.51
N LYS A 203 15.06 0.90 3.84
CA LYS A 203 13.85 1.58 4.28
C LYS A 203 13.39 2.50 3.15
N VAL A 204 12.14 2.38 2.73
CA VAL A 204 11.63 3.12 1.57
C VAL A 204 10.30 3.74 1.95
N LYS A 205 10.17 5.03 1.63
CA LYS A 205 8.95 5.80 1.81
C LYS A 205 8.19 5.94 0.50
N PHE A 206 6.87 5.87 0.58
CA PHE A 206 5.95 6.10 -0.53
C PHE A 206 4.90 7.12 -0.11
N THR A 207 4.61 8.08 -0.97
CA THR A 207 3.51 9.04 -0.79
C THR A 207 2.52 8.84 -1.93
N PHE A 208 1.22 8.83 -1.63
CA PHE A 208 0.17 8.68 -2.62
C PHE A 208 -1.05 9.53 -2.29
N ASP A 209 -1.79 9.88 -3.34
CA ASP A 209 -3.05 10.62 -3.27
C ASP A 209 -3.98 10.03 -4.34
N GLY A 210 -4.90 9.17 -3.89
CA GLY A 210 -5.79 8.40 -4.74
C GLY A 210 -5.11 7.26 -5.52
N VAL A 211 -5.73 6.91 -6.64
CA VAL A 211 -5.33 5.82 -7.55
C VAL A 211 -4.11 6.23 -8.38
N GLY A 212 -3.16 5.31 -8.56
CA GLY A 212 -1.98 5.54 -9.40
C GLY A 212 -0.75 4.77 -8.94
N GLU A 213 0.37 5.02 -9.61
CA GLU A 213 1.68 4.48 -9.24
C GLU A 213 2.61 5.63 -8.84
N THR A 214 3.22 5.55 -7.65
CA THR A 214 4.17 6.53 -7.13
C THR A 214 5.50 5.89 -6.77
N ASN A 215 6.59 6.56 -7.12
CA ASN A 215 7.94 6.05 -6.88
C ASN A 215 8.32 6.14 -5.40
N GLY A 216 8.99 5.10 -4.90
CA GLY A 216 9.55 5.08 -3.56
C GLY A 216 10.82 5.93 -3.43
N VAL A 217 11.00 6.53 -2.26
CA VAL A 217 12.20 7.27 -1.87
C VAL A 217 12.90 6.52 -0.75
N GLU A 218 14.15 6.09 -0.99
CA GLU A 218 14.95 5.41 0.03
C GLU A 218 15.27 6.38 1.18
N ILE A 219 15.00 5.95 2.41
CA ILE A 219 15.31 6.69 3.63
C ILE A 219 16.78 6.42 3.98
N LEU A 220 17.65 7.35 3.59
CA LEU A 220 19.09 7.28 3.88
C LEU A 220 19.36 7.80 5.29
N ARG A 221 19.70 6.92 6.23
CA ARG A 221 20.14 7.26 7.59
C ARG A 221 21.22 6.32 8.07
#